data_AF-A0A351MDD2-F1
#
_entry.id   AF-A0A351MDD2-F1
#
_cell.length_a   1.000
_cell.length_b   1.000
_cell.length_c   1.000
_cell.angle_alpha   90.00
_cell.angle_beta   90.00
_cell.angle_gamma   90.00
#
_symmetry.space_group_name_H-M   'P 1'
#
loop_
_entity.id
_entity.type
_entity.pdbx_description
1 polymer ?
#
loop_
_entity_poly.entity_id
_entity_poly.type
_entity_poly.pdbx_seq_one_letter_code
_entity_poly.pdbx_strand_id
1 'polypeptide(L)'
;MTKALLLTLLLCHAATALAVDDPRFCGPPAREADGTIARDKGVLRVFEKRHPKPSIEGRWYRDHVIPLACGGCDSLINLQWLPEAQWRDKSKWERIVYGGRGISPGCP
;
A
#
# COMPACT_ATOMS: atom_id res chain seq x y z
N MET A 1 18.25 46.07 23.77
CA MET A 1 17.92 45.60 22.40
C MET A 1 18.09 44.09 22.25
N THR A 2 17.54 43.28 23.17
CA THR A 2 17.83 41.82 23.25
C THR A 2 16.58 40.93 23.36
N LYS A 3 15.39 41.50 23.55
CA LYS A 3 14.13 40.74 23.65
C LYS A 3 13.38 40.57 22.32
N ALA A 4 13.58 41.48 21.37
CA ALA A 4 12.89 41.45 20.07
C ALA A 4 13.44 40.38 19.10
N LEU A 5 14.70 39.95 19.28
CA LEU A 5 15.34 38.96 18.42
C LEU A 5 14.99 37.51 18.79
N LEU A 6 14.54 37.27 20.03
CA LEU A 6 14.16 35.94 20.48
C LEU A 6 12.75 35.53 20.00
N LEU A 7 11.88 36.52 19.73
CA LEU A 7 10.49 36.27 19.34
C LEU A 7 10.36 35.90 17.85
N THR A 8 11.26 36.39 17.00
CA THR A 8 11.28 36.04 15.56
C THR A 8 11.83 34.65 15.27
N LEU A 9 12.66 34.08 16.16
CA LEU A 9 13.18 32.72 15.97
C LEU A 9 12.18 31.61 16.37
N LEU A 10 11.18 31.91 17.19
CA LEU A 10 10.18 30.92 17.63
C LEU A 10 9.01 30.72 16.62
N LEU A 11 8.82 31.65 15.67
CA LEU A 11 7.71 31.60 14.71
C LEU A 11 8.02 30.81 13.43
N CYS A 12 9.26 30.37 13.21
CA CYS A 12 9.66 29.63 12.00
C CYS A 12 9.73 28.11 12.16
N HIS A 13 9.40 27.55 13.33
CA HIS A 13 9.48 26.11 13.59
C HIS A 13 8.11 25.40 13.64
N ALA A 14 7.05 26.01 13.10
CA ALA A 14 5.89 25.23 12.68
C ALA A 14 6.25 24.43 11.42
N ALA A 15 7.20 23.50 11.56
CA ALA A 15 7.39 22.43 10.60
C ALA A 15 6.11 21.60 10.68
N THR A 16 5.14 21.93 9.84
CA THR A 16 4.05 21.02 9.52
C THR A 16 4.71 19.72 9.09
N ALA A 17 4.59 18.69 9.92
CA ALA A 17 4.86 17.33 9.53
C ALA A 17 3.83 16.99 8.45
N LEU A 18 4.14 17.35 7.20
CA LEU A 18 3.43 16.81 6.06
C LEU A 18 3.70 15.32 6.12
N ALA A 19 2.67 14.54 6.50
CA ALA A 19 2.70 13.11 6.30
C ALA A 19 3.09 12.90 4.83
N VAL A 20 4.14 12.14 4.59
CA VAL A 20 4.51 11.78 3.22
C VAL A 20 3.32 11.06 2.65
N ASP A 21 2.65 11.71 1.70
CA ASP A 21 1.54 11.12 0.96
C ASP A 21 2.14 9.99 0.12
N ASP A 22 1.99 8.75 0.59
CA ASP A 22 2.44 7.57 -0.14
C ASP A 22 1.47 7.39 -1.31
N PRO A 23 1.90 7.61 -2.57
CA PRO A 23 1.00 7.57 -3.72
C PRO A 23 0.40 6.17 -3.94
N ARG A 24 0.92 5.14 -3.26
CA ARG A 24 0.41 3.77 -3.29
C ARG A 24 -0.76 3.56 -2.33
N PHE A 25 -1.07 4.52 -1.47
CA PHE A 25 -2.19 4.49 -0.54
C PHE A 25 -3.36 5.33 -1.05
N CYS A 26 -4.57 4.76 -1.01
CA CYS A 26 -5.80 5.36 -1.52
C CYS A 26 -6.92 5.43 -0.46
N GLY A 27 -6.67 4.96 0.77
CA GLY A 27 -7.70 4.84 1.80
C GLY A 27 -8.64 3.64 1.56
N PRO A 28 -9.76 3.54 2.30
CA PRO A 28 -10.61 2.35 2.27
C PRO A 28 -11.00 1.92 0.85
N PRO A 29 -10.83 0.64 0.49
CA PRO A 29 -11.06 0.20 -0.88
C PRO A 29 -12.56 0.19 -1.23
N ALA A 30 -12.87 0.44 -2.50
CA ALA A 30 -14.20 0.18 -3.04
C ALA A 30 -14.54 -1.33 -2.95
N ARG A 31 -15.82 -1.63 -2.75
CA ARG A 31 -16.33 -3.00 -2.62
C ARG A 31 -17.48 -3.26 -3.58
N GLU A 32 -17.56 -4.51 -4.03
CA GLU A 32 -18.67 -5.03 -4.82
C GLU A 32 -19.90 -5.28 -3.92
N ALA A 33 -21.05 -5.56 -4.54
CA ALA A 33 -22.31 -5.81 -3.83
C ALA A 33 -22.25 -7.00 -2.85
N ASP A 34 -21.36 -7.97 -3.09
CA ASP A 34 -21.12 -9.12 -2.22
C ASP A 34 -20.11 -8.85 -1.09
N GLY A 35 -19.60 -7.61 -1.00
CA GLY A 35 -18.64 -7.18 0.01
C GLY A 35 -17.17 -7.51 -0.33
N THR A 36 -16.89 -8.16 -1.45
CA THR A 36 -15.52 -8.36 -1.93
C THR A 36 -14.89 -7.03 -2.37
N ILE A 37 -13.56 -6.93 -2.34
CA ILE A 37 -12.87 -5.73 -2.80
C ILE A 37 -12.97 -5.66 -4.32
N ALA A 38 -13.44 -4.52 -4.83
CA ALA A 38 -13.50 -4.24 -6.26
C ALA A 38 -12.09 -4.15 -6.83
N ARG A 39 -11.84 -4.82 -7.96
CA ARG A 39 -10.51 -4.90 -8.60
C ARG A 39 -10.59 -4.67 -10.09
N ASP A 40 -9.67 -3.86 -10.61
CA ASP A 40 -9.52 -3.64 -12.04
C ASP A 40 -8.55 -4.68 -12.65
N LYS A 41 -9.10 -5.65 -13.37
CA LYS A 41 -8.31 -6.66 -14.10
C LYS A 41 -7.41 -6.03 -15.18
N GLY A 42 -7.77 -4.85 -15.68
CA GLY A 42 -6.98 -4.06 -16.60
C GLY A 42 -5.63 -3.63 -16.01
N VAL A 43 -5.60 -3.27 -14.73
CA VAL A 43 -4.37 -2.88 -14.02
C VAL A 43 -3.35 -4.02 -14.03
N LEU A 44 -3.79 -5.25 -13.73
CA LEU A 44 -2.91 -6.43 -13.74
C LEU A 44 -2.31 -6.69 -15.13
N ARG A 45 -3.12 -6.58 -16.18
CA ARG A 45 -2.68 -6.78 -17.57
C ARG A 45 -1.68 -5.69 -17.99
N VAL A 46 -1.93 -4.43 -17.63
CA VAL A 46 -1.01 -3.32 -17.93
C VAL A 46 0.30 -3.49 -17.15
N PHE A 47 0.24 -3.97 -15.91
CA PHE A 47 1.42 -4.27 -15.11
C PHE A 47 2.30 -5.33 -15.78
N GLU A 48 1.74 -6.47 -16.20
CA GLU A 48 2.51 -7.52 -16.89
C GLU A 48 3.15 -7.00 -18.19
N LYS A 49 2.45 -6.12 -18.92
CA LYS A 49 2.96 -5.53 -20.16
C LYS A 49 4.14 -4.58 -19.90
N ARG A 50 4.08 -3.76 -18.85
CA ARG A 50 5.13 -2.77 -18.52
C ARG A 50 6.27 -3.36 -17.70
N HIS A 51 5.97 -4.39 -16.91
CA HIS A 51 6.89 -5.08 -16.00
C HIS A 51 6.78 -6.58 -16.28
N PRO A 52 7.47 -7.08 -17.32
CA PRO A 52 7.43 -8.50 -17.66
C PRO A 52 7.80 -9.36 -16.45
N LYS A 53 7.16 -10.54 -16.36
CA LYS A 53 7.49 -11.53 -15.34
C LYS A 53 9.01 -11.80 -15.36
N PRO A 54 9.68 -11.88 -14.20
CA PRO A 54 11.09 -12.27 -14.14
C PRO A 54 11.36 -13.57 -14.93
N SER A 55 12.47 -13.58 -15.65
CA SER A 55 12.89 -14.71 -16.51
C SER A 55 13.55 -15.85 -15.74
N ILE A 56 13.84 -15.65 -14.45
CA ILE A 56 14.39 -16.68 -13.58
C ILE A 56 13.34 -17.76 -13.30
N GLU A 57 13.81 -19.00 -13.16
CA GLU A 57 12.96 -20.16 -12.98
C GLU A 57 12.06 -20.02 -11.73
N GLY A 58 10.91 -20.69 -11.79
CA GLY A 58 9.93 -20.72 -10.71
C GLY A 58 8.65 -19.94 -10.99
N ARG A 59 7.74 -20.00 -10.03
CA ARG A 59 6.45 -19.32 -10.09
C ARG A 59 6.54 -17.94 -9.44
N TRP A 60 5.99 -16.95 -10.14
CA TRP A 60 5.96 -15.56 -9.72
C TRP A 60 4.52 -15.08 -9.74
N TYR A 61 4.16 -14.29 -8.73
CA TYR A 61 2.81 -13.79 -8.53
C TYR A 61 2.83 -12.27 -8.49
N ARG A 62 1.83 -11.66 -9.13
CA ARG A 62 1.53 -10.23 -8.96
C ARG A 62 0.89 -10.04 -7.60
N ASP A 63 1.36 -9.04 -6.90
CA ASP A 63 0.91 -8.80 -5.55
C ASP A 63 0.95 -7.32 -5.22
N HIS A 64 0.02 -6.86 -4.39
CA HIS A 64 0.00 -5.46 -3.98
C HIS A 64 1.02 -5.24 -2.86
N VAL A 65 1.86 -4.20 -2.97
CA VAL A 65 2.87 -3.88 -1.95
C VAL A 65 2.19 -3.51 -0.64
N ILE A 66 1.24 -2.57 -0.71
CA ILE A 66 0.29 -2.25 0.36
C ILE A 66 -0.98 -3.07 0.09
N PRO A 67 -1.44 -3.90 1.04
CA PRO A 67 -2.65 -4.70 0.85
C PRO A 67 -3.84 -3.81 0.50
N LEU A 68 -4.66 -4.22 -0.49
CA LEU A 68 -5.89 -3.50 -0.82
C LEU A 68 -6.85 -3.40 0.37
N ALA A 69 -6.90 -4.45 1.22
CA ALA A 69 -7.69 -4.43 2.45
C ALA A 69 -7.27 -3.33 3.43
N CYS A 70 -6.02 -2.87 3.32
CA CYS A 70 -5.45 -1.76 4.10
C CYS A 70 -5.45 -0.44 3.34
N GLY A 71 -6.25 -0.33 2.29
CA GLY A 71 -6.34 0.90 1.51
C GLY A 71 -5.18 1.15 0.58
N GLY A 72 -4.39 0.13 0.25
CA GLY A 72 -3.52 0.20 -0.91
C GLY A 72 -4.33 0.46 -2.18
N CYS A 73 -3.81 1.30 -3.07
CA CYS A 73 -4.40 1.56 -4.36
C CYS A 73 -4.37 0.29 -5.24
N ASP A 74 -5.43 0.03 -6.00
CA ASP A 74 -5.38 -0.96 -7.09
C ASP A 74 -4.77 -0.32 -8.34
N SER A 75 -3.45 -0.14 -8.32
CA SER A 75 -2.72 0.60 -9.34
C SER A 75 -1.34 0.01 -9.60
N LEU A 76 -0.74 0.37 -10.74
CA LEU A 76 0.57 -0.13 -11.15
C LEU A 76 1.68 0.16 -10.14
N ILE A 77 1.64 1.32 -9.49
CA ILE A 77 2.67 1.77 -8.53
C ILE A 77 2.62 1.00 -7.22
N ASN A 78 1.49 0.32 -6.94
CA ASN A 78 1.32 -0.52 -5.77
C ASN A 78 1.42 -2.01 -6.11
N LEU A 79 1.94 -2.39 -7.30
CA LEU A 79 2.13 -3.79 -7.68
C LEU A 79 3.60 -4.19 -7.70
N GLN A 80 3.86 -5.44 -7.34
CA GLN A 80 5.17 -6.08 -7.40
C GLN A 80 5.07 -7.51 -7.90
N TRP A 81 6.19 -8.05 -8.37
CA TRP A 81 6.38 -9.48 -8.58
C TRP A 81 6.98 -10.12 -7.33
N LEU A 82 6.36 -11.17 -6.83
CA LEU A 82 6.89 -11.98 -5.73
C LEU A 82 7.12 -13.43 -6.16
N PRO A 83 8.25 -14.05 -5.78
CA PRO A 83 8.41 -15.49 -5.84
C PRO A 83 7.31 -16.18 -5.02
N GLU A 84 6.89 -17.36 -5.44
CA GLU A 84 5.81 -18.11 -4.77
C GLU A 84 5.96 -18.23 -3.26
N ALA A 85 7.16 -18.57 -2.77
CA ALA A 85 7.40 -18.74 -1.34
C ALA A 85 7.10 -17.44 -0.58
N GLN A 86 7.62 -16.31 -1.06
CA GLN A 86 7.39 -14.99 -0.47
C GLN A 86 5.92 -14.57 -0.57
N TRP A 87 5.28 -14.84 -1.72
CA TRP A 87 3.85 -14.55 -1.90
C TRP A 87 2.99 -15.35 -0.90
N ARG A 88 3.30 -16.63 -0.66
CA ARG A 88 2.60 -17.48 0.31
C ARG A 88 2.78 -16.97 1.74
N ASP A 89 4.02 -16.65 2.12
CA ASP A 89 4.34 -16.17 3.46
C ASP A 89 3.66 -14.82 3.74
N LYS A 90 3.75 -13.87 2.80
CA LYS A 90 3.05 -12.59 2.87
C LYS A 90 1.54 -12.80 2.95
N SER A 91 0.95 -13.58 2.05
CA SER A 91 -0.49 -13.87 2.06
C SER A 91 -0.99 -14.50 3.36
N LYS A 92 -0.16 -15.35 4.00
CA LYS A 92 -0.47 -15.94 5.31
C LYS A 92 -0.41 -14.88 6.40
N TRP A 93 0.67 -14.09 6.43
CA TRP A 93 0.86 -13.02 7.41
C TRP A 93 -0.24 -11.97 7.32
N GLU A 94 -0.57 -11.49 6.12
CA GLU A 94 -1.62 -10.48 5.90
C GLU A 94 -3.00 -10.96 6.32
N ARG A 95 -3.29 -12.25 6.16
CA ARG A 95 -4.56 -12.80 6.64
C ARG A 95 -4.65 -12.79 8.16
N ILE A 96 -3.54 -13.02 8.84
CA ILE A 96 -3.45 -13.01 10.30
C ILE A 96 -3.50 -11.58 10.82
N VAL A 97 -2.80 -10.64 10.20
CA VAL A 97 -2.67 -9.26 10.69
C VAL A 97 -3.82 -8.37 10.23
N TYR A 98 -4.30 -8.52 8.99
CA TYR A 98 -5.31 -7.64 8.39
C TYR A 98 -6.70 -8.25 8.24
N GLY A 99 -6.89 -9.50 8.70
CA GLY A 99 -8.18 -9.90 9.24
C GLY A 99 -9.33 -9.97 8.24
N GLY A 100 -9.08 -10.39 7.00
CA GLY A 100 -10.18 -10.87 6.16
C GLY A 100 -10.88 -12.05 6.86
N ARG A 101 -12.03 -11.78 7.52
CA ARG A 101 -12.89 -12.69 8.34
C ARG A 101 -12.73 -12.65 9.88
N GLY A 102 -12.41 -11.51 10.49
CA GLY A 102 -12.58 -11.33 11.95
C GLY A 102 -11.50 -11.98 12.83
N ILE A 103 -10.34 -12.32 12.26
CA ILE A 103 -9.19 -12.90 12.96
C ILE A 103 -8.29 -11.80 13.58
N SER A 104 -8.44 -10.54 13.14
CA SER A 104 -7.70 -9.39 13.65
C SER A 104 -8.58 -8.12 13.61
N PRO A 105 -8.20 -7.03 14.31
CA PRO A 105 -8.91 -5.73 14.21
C PRO A 105 -8.88 -5.12 12.80
N GLY A 106 -8.17 -5.73 11.84
CA GLY A 106 -7.96 -5.21 10.51
C GLY A 106 -6.70 -4.36 10.42
N CYS A 107 -6.59 -3.60 9.35
CA CYS A 107 -5.53 -2.63 9.16
C CYS A 107 -5.69 -1.47 10.16
N PRO A 108 -4.59 -0.85 10.62
CA PRO A 108 -4.66 0.32 11.48
C PRO A 108 -5.41 1.49 10.82
#